data_AF-L0P7W6-F1
#
_entry.id   AF-L0P7W6-F1
#
_cell.length_a   1.000
_cell.length_b   1.000
_cell.length_c   1.000
_cell.angle_alpha   90.00
_cell.angle_beta   90.00
_cell.angle_gamma   90.00
#
_symmetry.space_group_name_H-M   'P 1'
#
loop_
_entity.id
_entity.type
_entity.pdbx_description
1 polymer ?
#
loop_
_entity_poly.entity_id
_entity_poly.type
_entity_poly.pdbx_seq_one_letter_code
_entity_poly.pdbx_strand_id
1 'polypeptide(L)'
;MFGPDKCGATNKVHFIFRHKNPKTGKYEEKHLKSPPTIEETKFTTLYTLIVRPDQSFEIRINNKPLKMGSLLNDFEPPVNPDMFISDPTDKKPVGWVDDAKIVDKNAKKI
;
A
#
# COMPACT_ATOMS: atom_id res chain seq x y z
N MET A 1 9.66 -4.55 12.19
CA MET A 1 8.90 -5.73 12.67
C MET A 1 8.66 -6.65 11.49
N PHE A 2 8.91 -7.95 11.65
CA PHE A 2 8.62 -8.97 10.64
C PHE A 2 8.06 -10.21 11.33
N GLY A 3 6.99 -10.80 10.81
CA GLY A 3 6.45 -12.06 11.34
C GLY A 3 4.98 -12.30 11.03
N PRO A 4 4.49 -13.54 11.25
CA PRO A 4 3.08 -13.88 11.10
C PRO A 4 2.21 -13.24 12.19
N ASP A 5 1.05 -12.71 11.80
CA ASP A 5 -0.01 -12.24 12.69
C ASP A 5 -1.38 -12.73 12.20
N LYS A 6 -2.11 -13.39 13.11
CA LYS A 6 -3.44 -13.94 12.86
C LYS A 6 -4.40 -13.46 13.95
N CYS A 7 -5.39 -12.68 13.54
CA CYS A 7 -6.46 -12.18 14.41
C CYS A 7 -7.80 -12.29 13.68
N GLY A 8 -8.60 -13.29 14.05
CA GLY A 8 -9.91 -13.56 13.43
C GLY A 8 -9.78 -13.83 11.92
N ALA A 9 -10.46 -13.02 11.11
CA ALA A 9 -10.38 -13.08 9.65
C ALA A 9 -9.08 -12.47 9.07
N THR A 10 -8.31 -11.74 9.88
CA THR A 10 -7.04 -11.16 9.45
C THR A 10 -5.94 -12.19 9.62
N ASN A 11 -5.28 -12.54 8.52
CA ASN A 11 -4.17 -13.47 8.49
C ASN A 11 -3.11 -12.93 7.51
N LYS A 12 -2.01 -12.40 8.05
CA LYS A 12 -0.94 -11.81 7.23
C LYS A 12 0.43 -11.93 7.87
N VAL A 13 1.46 -12.01 7.05
CA VAL A 13 2.85 -11.85 7.47
C VAL A 13 3.21 -10.38 7.38
N HIS A 14 3.39 -9.73 8.52
CA HIS A 14 3.80 -8.33 8.57
C HIS A 14 5.24 -8.20 8.11
N PHE A 15 5.46 -7.17 7.29
CA PHE A 15 6.77 -6.57 7.13
C PHE A 15 6.59 -5.06 7.29
N ILE A 16 7.12 -4.55 8.39
CA ILE A 16 7.03 -3.15 8.79
C ILE A 16 8.43 -2.65 9.10
N PHE A 17 8.79 -1.49 8.56
CA PHE A 17 10.02 -0.81 8.95
C PHE A 17 9.74 0.66 9.24
N ARG A 18 10.56 1.24 10.12
CA ARG A 18 10.50 2.65 10.44
C ARG A 18 11.44 3.41 9.52
N HIS A 19 10.91 4.41 8.84
CA HIS A 19 11.69 5.29 7.98
C HIS A 19 11.52 6.73 8.43
N LYS A 20 12.63 7.47 8.50
CA LYS A 20 12.61 8.89 8.79
C LYS A 20 12.29 9.64 7.51
N ASN A 21 11.14 10.30 7.46
CA ASN A 21 10.77 11.11 6.31
C ASN A 21 11.80 12.25 6.16
N PRO A 22 12.47 12.38 4.99
CA PRO A 22 13.52 13.38 4.80
C PRO A 22 12.97 14.82 4.79
N LYS A 23 11.68 15.03 4.44
CA LYS A 23 11.06 16.36 4.42
C LYS A 23 10.58 16.81 5.81
N THR A 24 9.93 15.91 6.55
CA THR A 24 9.29 16.26 7.84
C THR A 24 10.15 15.92 9.05
N GLY A 25 11.19 15.08 8.89
CA GLY A 25 12.06 14.61 9.96
C GLY A 25 11.40 13.63 10.94
N LYS A 26 10.11 13.31 10.77
CA LYS A 26 9.37 12.38 11.61
C LYS A 26 9.62 10.94 11.19
N TYR A 27 9.60 10.04 12.16
CA TYR A 27 9.62 8.60 11.90
C TYR A 27 8.20 8.10 11.64
N GLU A 28 8.02 7.44 10.51
CA GLU A 28 6.76 6.83 10.12
C GLU A 28 6.96 5.32 9.98
N GLU A 29 5.94 4.55 10.37
CA GLU A 29 5.90 3.11 10.15
C GLU A 29 5.39 2.85 8.74
N LYS A 30 6.18 2.10 7.97
CA LYS A 30 5.89 1.74 6.57
C LYS A 30 5.45 0.28 6.56
N HIS A 31 4.24 0.01 6.11
CA HIS A 31 3.64 -1.33 6.08
C HIS A 31 3.65 -1.90 4.67
N LEU A 32 3.99 -3.18 4.51
CA LEU A 32 3.96 -3.85 3.22
C LEU A 32 2.54 -3.87 2.61
N LYS A 33 2.43 -3.42 1.36
CA LYS A 33 1.23 -3.56 0.53
C LYS A 33 1.00 -5.02 0.15
N SER A 34 -0.23 -5.48 0.36
CA SER A 34 -0.65 -6.86 0.03
C SER A 34 0.31 -7.92 0.60
N PRO A 35 0.39 -8.02 1.94
CA PRO A 35 1.26 -8.97 2.61
C PRO A 35 0.84 -10.42 2.31
N PRO A 36 1.78 -11.38 2.27
CA PRO A 36 1.43 -12.78 2.08
C PRO A 36 0.64 -13.31 3.27
N THR A 37 -0.28 -14.23 3.02
CA THR A 37 -1.08 -14.91 4.03
C THR A 37 -0.28 -16.02 4.71
N ILE A 38 -0.63 -16.35 5.95
CA ILE A 38 -0.02 -17.47 6.68
C ILE A 38 -0.64 -18.77 6.22
N GLU A 39 0.20 -19.77 5.94
CA GLU A 39 -0.23 -21.16 5.74
C GLU A 39 -0.81 -21.72 7.05
N GLU A 40 -2.07 -22.16 7.04
CA GLU A 40 -2.71 -22.78 8.20
C GLU A 40 -2.20 -24.21 8.38
N THR A 41 -1.18 -24.37 9.22
CA THR A 41 -0.59 -25.67 9.55
C THR A 41 -0.40 -25.80 11.06
N LYS A 42 -0.44 -27.05 11.54
CA LYS A 42 -0.10 -27.40 12.93
C LYS A 42 1.40 -27.62 13.13
N PHE A 43 2.17 -27.67 12.03
CA PHE A 43 3.61 -27.86 12.06
C PHE A 43 4.34 -26.53 12.20
N THR A 44 5.62 -26.59 12.57
CA THR A 44 6.48 -25.40 12.62
C THR A 44 6.72 -24.86 11.22
N THR A 45 6.53 -23.55 11.05
CA THR A 45 6.72 -22.84 9.78
C THR A 45 7.91 -21.90 9.88
N LEU A 46 8.79 -21.94 8.88
CA LEU A 46 9.97 -21.06 8.80
C LEU A 46 9.63 -19.80 7.98
N TYR A 47 9.79 -18.62 8.59
CA TYR A 47 9.64 -17.33 7.91
C TYR A 47 11.01 -16.70 7.70
N THR A 48 11.33 -16.31 6.47
CA THR A 48 12.58 -15.63 6.12
C THR A 48 12.28 -14.31 5.44
N LEU A 49 12.93 -13.25 5.90
CA LEU A 49 12.95 -11.95 5.25
C LEU A 49 14.38 -11.68 4.77
N ILE A 50 14.52 -11.39 3.48
CA ILE A 50 15.77 -10.99 2.85
C ILE A 50 15.59 -9.54 2.39
N VAL A 51 16.41 -8.64 2.90
CA VAL A 51 16.45 -7.24 2.47
C VAL A 51 17.81 -6.97 1.87
N ARG A 52 17.84 -6.43 0.65
CA ARG A 52 19.07 -6.19 -0.10
C ARG A 52 19.41 -4.68 -0.15
N PRO A 53 20.69 -4.31 -0.29
CA PRO A 53 21.11 -2.91 -0.40
C PRO A 53 20.57 -2.19 -1.64
N ASP A 54 20.17 -2.93 -2.68
CA ASP A 54 19.52 -2.40 -3.88
C ASP A 54 18.04 -1.99 -3.64
N GLN A 55 17.59 -2.01 -2.38
CA GLN A 55 16.24 -1.69 -1.94
C GLN A 55 15.19 -2.70 -2.39
N SER A 56 15.59 -3.89 -2.84
CA SER A 56 14.69 -5.02 -3.03
C SER A 56 14.52 -5.83 -1.74
N PHE A 57 13.38 -6.49 -1.62
CA PHE A 57 13.13 -7.46 -0.55
C PHE A 57 12.50 -8.73 -1.09
N GLU A 58 12.65 -9.80 -0.32
CA GLU A 58 12.05 -11.10 -0.59
C GLU A 58 11.60 -11.75 0.73
N ILE A 59 10.35 -12.22 0.74
CA ILE A 59 9.77 -12.98 1.85
C ILE A 59 9.62 -14.43 1.41
N ARG A 60 10.17 -15.34 2.20
CA ARG A 60 10.05 -16.78 2.03
C ARG A 60 9.31 -17.42 3.19
N ILE A 61 8.49 -18.41 2.88
CA ILE A 61 7.87 -19.31 3.86
C ILE A 61 8.31 -20.73 3.50
N ASN A 62 8.92 -21.44 4.45
CA ASN A 62 9.48 -22.79 4.24
C ASN A 62 10.41 -22.84 3.01
N ASN A 63 11.30 -21.84 2.90
CA ASN A 63 12.21 -21.61 1.78
C ASN A 63 11.57 -21.33 0.41
N LYS A 64 10.24 -21.27 0.31
CA LYS A 64 9.54 -20.91 -0.93
C LYS A 64 9.35 -19.39 -1.02
N PRO A 65 9.75 -18.73 -2.12
CA PRO A 65 9.52 -17.30 -2.31
C PRO A 65 8.03 -17.02 -2.52
N LEU A 66 7.42 -16.19 -1.67
CA LEU A 66 6.01 -15.80 -1.79
C LEU A 66 5.81 -14.35 -2.20
N LYS A 67 6.72 -13.47 -1.78
CA LYS A 67 6.65 -12.05 -2.12
C LYS A 67 8.04 -11.53 -2.43
N MET A 68 8.17 -10.86 -3.56
CA MET A 68 9.34 -10.07 -3.95
C MET A 68 8.85 -8.67 -4.31
N GLY A 69 9.65 -7.66 -4.01
CA GLY A 69 9.28 -6.28 -4.29
C GLY A 69 10.38 -5.29 -3.95
N SER A 70 10.04 -4.01 -3.97
CA SER A 70 10.90 -2.89 -3.61
C SER A 70 10.40 -2.19 -2.36
N LEU A 71 11.33 -1.85 -1.47
CA LEU A 71 11.06 -1.05 -0.28
C LEU A 71 10.42 0.31 -0.62
N LEU A 72 10.66 0.84 -1.83
CA LEU A 72 10.19 2.17 -2.23
C LEU A 72 8.72 2.18 -2.68
N ASN A 73 8.27 1.12 -3.34
CA ASN A 73 7.00 1.11 -4.09
C ASN A 73 5.91 0.28 -3.40
N ASP A 74 6.31 -0.78 -2.70
CA ASP A 74 5.41 -1.77 -2.12
C ASP A 74 5.02 -1.48 -0.67
N PHE A 75 5.12 -0.22 -0.22
CA PHE A 75 4.82 0.15 1.17
C PHE A 75 3.80 1.28 1.28
N GLU A 76 2.98 1.21 2.34
CA GLU A 76 2.01 2.24 2.74
C GLU A 76 2.28 2.67 4.17
N PRO A 77 2.41 3.99 4.43
CA PRO A 77 2.58 5.08 3.46
C PRO A 77 3.84 4.92 2.59
N PRO A 78 3.95 5.57 1.41
CA PRO A 78 5.13 5.46 0.56
C PRO A 78 6.39 5.97 1.26
N VAL A 79 7.54 5.35 0.98
CA VAL A 79 8.82 5.74 1.59
C VAL A 79 9.23 7.13 1.13
N ASN A 80 9.12 7.35 -0.17
CA ASN A 80 9.36 8.65 -0.75
C ASN A 80 8.06 9.46 -0.72
N PRO A 81 8.12 10.76 -0.39
CA PRO A 81 6.98 11.65 -0.54
C PRO A 81 6.48 11.64 -1.99
N ASP A 82 5.18 11.80 -2.18
CA ASP A 82 4.60 11.91 -3.52
C ASP A 82 5.29 13.01 -4.33
N MET A 83 5.50 12.72 -5.62
CA MET A 83 6.10 13.67 -6.56
C MET A 83 5.18 14.87 -6.81
N PHE A 84 3.87 14.63 -6.76
CA PHE A 84 2.82 15.62 -6.96
C PHE A 84 2.05 15.80 -5.65
N ILE A 85 1.81 17.06 -5.29
CA ILE A 85 0.90 17.44 -4.21
C ILE A 85 -0.27 18.18 -4.84
N SER A 86 -1.50 17.94 -4.36
CA SER A 86 -2.66 18.72 -4.78
C SER A 86 -2.49 20.17 -4.34
N ASP A 87 -2.78 21.11 -5.23
CA ASP A 87 -2.71 22.54 -4.93
C ASP A 87 -3.83 22.90 -3.94
N PRO A 88 -3.51 23.37 -2.72
CA PRO A 88 -4.52 23.72 -1.72
C PRO A 88 -5.38 24.94 -2.12
N THR A 89 -4.95 25.70 -3.12
CA THR A 89 -5.68 26.86 -3.65
C THR A 89 -6.59 26.50 -4.82
N ASP A 90 -6.50 25.27 -5.33
CA ASP A 90 -7.35 24.81 -6.41
C ASP A 90 -8.81 24.76 -5.96
N LYS A 91 -9.66 25.44 -6.72
CA LYS A 91 -11.10 25.49 -6.48
C LYS A 91 -11.80 25.14 -7.77
N LYS A 92 -12.74 24.20 -7.65
CA LYS A 92 -13.64 23.84 -8.72
C LYS A 92 -14.33 25.10 -9.29
N PRO A 93 -14.26 25.37 -10.61
CA PRO A 93 -14.85 26.57 -11.17
C PRO A 93 -16.37 26.52 -11.12
N VAL A 94 -17.00 27.69 -11.02
CA VAL A 94 -18.46 27.84 -10.80
C VAL A 94 -19.30 27.17 -11.89
N GLY A 95 -18.81 27.08 -13.12
CA GLY A 95 -19.50 26.46 -14.26
C GLY A 95 -19.26 24.96 -14.44
N TRP A 96 -18.58 24.29 -13.50
CA TRP A 96 -18.27 22.87 -13.64
C TRP A 96 -19.48 21.98 -13.32
N VAL A 97 -19.94 21.23 -14.32
CA VAL A 97 -21.05 20.27 -14.21
C VAL A 97 -20.50 18.89 -13.91
N ASP A 98 -20.89 18.29 -12.79
CA ASP A 98 -20.52 16.90 -12.43
C ASP A 98 -21.47 15.85 -13.02
N ASP A 99 -22.61 16.29 -13.55
CA ASP A 99 -23.65 15.40 -14.03
C ASP A 99 -23.19 14.68 -15.29
N ALA A 100 -23.02 13.35 -15.18
CA ALA A 100 -22.65 12.49 -16.31
C ALA A 100 -23.72 12.47 -17.43
N LYS A 101 -24.95 12.87 -17.12
CA LYS A 101 -26.05 12.96 -18.08
C LYS A 101 -26.75 14.30 -17.92
N ILE A 102 -26.97 14.98 -19.04
CA ILE A 102 -27.77 16.19 -19.13
C ILE A 102 -29.09 15.88 -19.84
N VAL A 103 -30.16 16.56 -19.41
CA VAL A 103 -31.48 16.42 -20.04
C VAL A 103 -31.42 16.98 -21.45
N ASP A 104 -31.85 16.20 -22.44
CA ASP A 104 -31.94 16.64 -23.82
C ASP A 104 -33.00 17.75 -23.93
N LYS A 105 -32.56 18.95 -24.31
CA LYS A 105 -33.41 20.14 -24.45
C LYS A 105 -34.46 19.99 -25.55
N ASN A 106 -34.26 19.08 -26.51
CA ASN A 106 -35.19 18.84 -27.61
C ASN A 106 -36.19 17.72 -27.34
N ALA A 107 -36.09 17.03 -26.19
CA ALA A 107 -37.02 15.98 -25.82
C ALA A 107 -38.41 16.57 -25.52
N LYS A 108 -39.39 16.29 -26.37
CA LYS A 108 -40.80 16.60 -26.11
C LYS A 108 -41.45 15.45 -25.34
N LYS A 109 -42.19 15.80 -24.30
CA LYS A 109 -43.07 14.86 -23.58
C LYS A 109 -44.20 14.45 -24.54
N ILE A 110 -44.29 13.16 -24.86
CA ILE A 110 -45.38 12.58 -25.65
C ILE A 110 -46.64 12.57 -24.80
#